data_AF-A0A5D2P9C5-F1
#
_entry.id   AF-A0A5D2P9C5-F1
#
_cell.length_a   1.000
_cell.length_b   1.000
_cell.length_c   1.000
_cell.angle_alpha   90.00
_cell.angle_beta   90.00
_cell.angle_gamma   90.00
#
_symmetry.space_group_name_H-M   'P 1'
#
loop_
_entity.id
_entity.type
_entity.pdbx_description
1 polymer ?
#
loop_
_entity_poly.entity_id
_entity_poly.type
_entity_poly.pdbx_seq_one_letter_code
_entity_poly.pdbx_strand_id
1 'polypeptide(L)'
;MCLRTDTLLKVMEQLANPGVRRLVIVEAGSNRVEGIISLTDIFRFLLVSFLKNKCGSSSESALTASKYVHFETPEKPNAVIAFFNRHGFTKPQLARLVMRRPMVLTTDVEKTLLPKLEFFRSKVCSKPSTLTVSPIKFKSVVQEAKEMGFDPCKGMFMVAIYALGSMAKPTLKRKFEAFKKFTWSDEEISEAFRRYPSFIRLSVDNLMVTMDFLVNKMGCSPSFIAKRPRLLLMSMEKKIVPRFLFAWDLLSKGVIKNINLHALLETSEHLFIEKFVNCYKPEEASRMLKLYHEKLDLSKNLRMDGYKLQHL
;
A
#
# COMPACT_ATOMS: atom_id res chain seq x y z
N MET A 1 6.80 29.47 -41.70
CA MET A 1 7.93 29.83 -40.82
C MET A 1 7.38 30.76 -39.75
N CYS A 2 7.90 30.68 -38.53
CA CYS A 2 7.51 31.55 -37.43
C CYS A 2 8.74 32.25 -36.84
N LEU A 3 8.53 33.42 -36.26
CA LEU A 3 9.56 34.18 -35.55
C LEU A 3 9.50 33.87 -34.06
N ARG A 4 10.62 34.05 -33.35
CA ARG A 4 10.69 33.87 -31.90
C ARG A 4 9.76 34.80 -31.11
N THR A 5 9.39 35.93 -31.71
CA THR A 5 8.46 36.93 -31.15
C THR A 5 6.99 36.64 -31.46
N ASP A 6 6.68 35.62 -32.28
CA ASP A 6 5.30 35.27 -32.61
C ASP A 6 4.57 34.74 -31.36
N THR A 7 3.30 35.15 -31.21
CA THR A 7 2.46 34.70 -30.10
C THR A 7 2.08 33.22 -30.27
N LEU A 8 1.76 32.55 -29.16
CA LEU A 8 1.29 31.16 -29.21
C LEU A 8 0.06 31.00 -30.11
N LEU A 9 -0.87 31.98 -30.09
CA LEU A 9 -2.06 31.99 -30.95
C LEU A 9 -1.68 31.97 -32.42
N LYS A 10 -0.76 32.85 -32.85
CA LYS A 10 -0.27 32.91 -34.23
C LYS A 10 0.41 31.62 -34.68
N VAL A 11 1.19 30.99 -33.78
CA VAL A 11 1.81 29.69 -34.04
C VAL A 11 0.75 28.59 -34.20
N MET A 12 -0.31 28.60 -33.37
CA MET A 12 -1.42 27.66 -33.46
C MET A 12 -2.23 27.82 -34.74
N GLU A 13 -2.54 29.04 -35.16
CA GLU A 13 -3.22 29.33 -36.43
C GLU A 13 -2.44 28.78 -37.62
N GLN A 14 -1.11 28.97 -37.62
CA GLN A 14 -0.25 28.43 -38.68
C GLN A 14 -0.22 26.90 -38.71
N LEU A 15 -0.19 26.23 -37.54
CA LEU A 15 -0.23 24.77 -37.44
C LEU A 15 -1.62 24.18 -37.74
N ALA A 16 -2.69 24.97 -37.65
CA ALA A 16 -4.05 24.53 -37.98
C ALA A 16 -4.28 24.40 -39.49
N ASN A 17 -3.40 24.97 -40.32
CA ASN A 17 -3.50 24.86 -41.77
C ASN A 17 -3.35 23.40 -42.24
N PRO A 18 -4.29 22.87 -43.05
CA PRO A 18 -4.22 21.51 -43.57
C PRO A 18 -2.89 21.24 -44.29
N GLY A 19 -2.23 20.14 -43.93
CA GLY A 19 -0.94 19.74 -44.50
C GLY A 19 0.30 20.27 -43.74
N VAL A 20 0.15 21.25 -42.85
CA VAL A 20 1.25 21.75 -42.02
C VAL A 20 1.46 20.83 -40.82
N ARG A 21 2.59 20.12 -40.79
CA ARG A 21 2.93 19.21 -39.66
C ARG A 21 3.85 19.85 -38.62
N ARG A 22 4.70 20.77 -39.05
CA ARG A 22 5.73 21.43 -38.24
C ARG A 22 5.98 22.84 -38.77
N LEU A 23 6.33 23.75 -37.89
CA LEU A 23 6.80 25.09 -38.23
C LEU A 23 8.28 25.20 -37.88
N VAL A 24 9.05 25.80 -38.79
CA VAL A 24 10.44 26.16 -38.54
C VAL A 24 10.47 27.56 -37.93
N ILE A 25 11.12 27.67 -36.78
CA ILE A 25 11.39 28.93 -36.08
C ILE A 25 12.67 29.51 -36.67
N VAL A 26 12.60 30.76 -37.13
CA VAL A 26 13.75 31.47 -37.71
C VAL A 26 14.00 32.81 -37.00
N GLU A 27 15.27 33.21 -36.96
CA GLU A 27 15.67 34.53 -36.52
C GLU A 27 15.28 35.59 -37.55
N ALA A 28 14.71 36.70 -37.08
CA ALA A 28 14.25 37.78 -37.95
C ALA A 28 15.44 38.43 -38.68
N GLY A 29 15.33 38.61 -40.01
CA GLY A 29 16.35 39.23 -40.85
C GLY A 29 17.38 38.24 -41.41
N SER A 30 17.96 37.37 -40.57
CA SER A 30 18.99 36.40 -41.00
C SER A 30 18.41 35.11 -41.60
N ASN A 31 17.12 34.80 -41.35
CA ASN A 31 16.47 33.54 -41.67
C ASN A 31 17.20 32.30 -41.12
N ARG A 32 18.07 32.47 -40.12
CA ARG A 32 18.76 31.37 -39.46
C ARG A 32 17.74 30.51 -38.71
N VAL A 33 17.79 29.20 -38.93
CA VAL A 33 16.91 28.24 -38.24
C VAL A 33 17.31 28.13 -36.77
N GLU A 34 16.38 28.41 -35.87
CA GLU A 34 16.56 28.34 -34.41
C GLU A 34 15.87 27.12 -33.79
N GLY A 35 14.84 26.58 -34.45
CA GLY A 35 14.10 25.44 -33.90
C GLY A 35 12.95 24.98 -34.79
N ILE A 36 12.26 23.94 -34.33
CA ILE A 36 11.09 23.37 -35.00
C ILE A 36 10.03 23.12 -33.95
N ILE A 37 8.80 23.54 -34.21
CA ILE A 37 7.65 23.32 -33.33
C ILE A 37 6.56 22.52 -34.04
N SER A 38 5.97 21.55 -33.34
CA SER A 38 4.83 20.77 -33.79
C SER A 38 3.61 20.98 -32.88
N LEU A 39 2.44 20.54 -33.33
CA LEU A 39 1.23 20.52 -32.50
C LEU A 39 1.46 19.74 -31.19
N THR A 40 2.21 18.64 -31.24
CA THR A 40 2.55 17.84 -30.04
C THR A 40 3.32 18.65 -29.00
N ASP A 41 4.20 19.55 -29.43
CA ASP A 41 4.98 20.40 -28.51
C ASP A 41 4.09 21.43 -27.84
N ILE A 42 3.12 22.00 -28.57
CA ILE A 42 2.11 22.91 -28.02
C ILE A 42 1.22 22.19 -27.01
N PHE A 43 0.69 21.01 -27.36
CA PHE A 43 -0.12 20.23 -26.42
C PHE A 43 0.67 19.87 -25.16
N ARG A 44 1.95 19.49 -25.30
CA ARG A 44 2.80 19.22 -24.14
C ARG A 44 3.03 20.47 -23.29
N PHE A 45 3.28 21.63 -23.90
CA PHE A 45 3.45 22.90 -23.19
C PHE A 45 2.18 23.29 -22.39
N LEU A 46 1.01 23.20 -23.02
CA LEU A 46 -0.27 23.49 -22.38
C LEU A 46 -0.58 22.49 -21.26
N LEU A 47 -0.29 21.20 -21.47
CA LEU A 47 -0.48 20.16 -20.48
C LEU A 47 0.44 20.36 -19.25
N VAL A 48 1.71 20.69 -19.45
CA VAL A 48 2.63 21.01 -18.35
C VAL A 48 2.12 22.19 -17.54
N SER A 49 1.66 23.25 -18.22
CA SER A 49 1.06 24.43 -17.58
C SER A 49 -0.21 24.06 -16.80
N PHE A 50 -1.07 23.22 -17.35
CA PHE A 50 -2.26 22.69 -16.68
C PHE A 50 -1.89 21.94 -15.39
N LEU A 51 -0.95 21.00 -15.46
CA LEU A 51 -0.53 20.18 -14.31
C LEU A 51 0.08 21.04 -13.19
N LYS A 52 0.86 22.06 -13.54
CA LYS A 52 1.41 23.01 -12.55
C LYS A 52 0.29 23.78 -11.85
N ASN A 53 -0.59 24.40 -12.63
CA ASN A 53 -1.56 25.35 -12.11
C ASN A 53 -2.73 24.67 -11.38
N LYS A 54 -3.32 23.63 -12.01
CA LYS A 54 -4.50 22.93 -11.48
C LYS A 54 -4.13 21.85 -10.48
N CYS A 55 -3.09 21.06 -10.74
CA CYS A 55 -2.72 19.94 -9.87
C CYS A 55 -1.69 20.32 -8.78
N GLY A 56 -1.00 21.47 -8.90
CA GLY A 56 -0.02 21.93 -7.90
C GLY A 56 1.36 21.26 -8.02
N SER A 57 1.74 20.82 -9.21
CA SER A 57 3.01 20.13 -9.47
C SER A 57 4.19 21.09 -9.70
N SER A 58 5.41 20.64 -9.42
CA SER A 58 6.64 21.32 -9.86
C SER A 58 6.82 21.22 -11.38
N SER A 59 7.65 22.08 -11.98
CA SER A 59 7.92 22.04 -13.42
C SER A 59 8.48 20.68 -13.88
N GLU A 60 9.42 20.11 -13.12
CA GLU A 60 10.05 18.83 -13.46
C GLU A 60 9.08 17.64 -13.36
N SER A 61 8.27 17.60 -12.30
CA SER A 61 7.27 16.55 -12.13
C SER A 61 6.17 16.65 -13.18
N ALA A 62 5.71 17.86 -13.51
CA ALA A 62 4.72 18.10 -14.56
C ALA A 62 5.23 17.68 -15.93
N LEU A 63 6.50 17.98 -16.26
CA LEU A 63 7.15 17.51 -17.48
C LEU A 63 7.18 15.99 -17.56
N THR A 64 7.55 15.32 -16.47
CA THR A 64 7.58 13.86 -16.40
C THR A 64 6.17 13.26 -16.59
N ALA A 65 5.18 13.77 -15.87
CA ALA A 65 3.80 13.31 -15.95
C ALA A 65 3.18 13.53 -17.34
N SER A 66 3.53 14.63 -18.03
CA SER A 66 3.03 14.97 -19.37
C SER A 66 3.39 13.92 -20.43
N LYS A 67 4.41 13.08 -20.19
CA LYS A 67 4.76 11.98 -21.09
C LYS A 67 3.75 10.84 -21.06
N TYR A 68 2.97 10.73 -19.99
CA TYR A 68 2.11 9.58 -19.72
C TYR A 68 0.61 9.89 -19.84
N VAL A 69 0.22 11.14 -20.06
CA VAL A 69 -1.19 11.53 -20.19
C VAL A 69 -1.33 12.53 -21.32
N HIS A 70 -2.40 12.38 -22.10
CA HIS A 70 -2.73 13.29 -23.19
C HIS A 70 -4.24 13.48 -23.19
N PHE A 71 -4.69 14.72 -23.31
CA PHE A 71 -6.09 15.07 -23.50
C PHE A 71 -6.17 16.36 -24.30
N GLU A 72 -7.18 16.45 -25.16
CA GLU A 72 -7.38 17.60 -26.04
C GLU A 72 -8.04 18.76 -25.29
N THR A 73 -8.93 18.43 -24.36
CA THR A 73 -9.79 19.41 -23.69
C THR A 73 -9.77 19.23 -22.15
N PRO A 74 -9.96 20.31 -21.39
CA PRO A 74 -9.80 20.27 -19.94
C PRO A 74 -11.03 19.77 -19.18
N GLU A 75 -12.16 19.44 -19.82
CA GLU A 75 -13.41 19.09 -19.13
C GLU A 75 -13.28 17.79 -18.33
N LYS A 76 -12.78 16.72 -18.96
CA LYS A 76 -12.53 15.44 -18.27
C LYS A 76 -11.55 15.58 -17.08
N PRO A 77 -10.34 16.16 -17.25
CA PRO A 77 -9.43 16.31 -16.13
C PRO A 77 -9.97 17.26 -15.05
N ASN A 78 -10.72 18.31 -15.42
CA ASN A 78 -11.38 19.17 -14.44
C ASN A 78 -12.45 18.42 -13.64
N ALA A 79 -13.25 17.56 -14.29
CA ALA A 79 -14.25 16.73 -13.61
C ALA A 79 -13.61 15.75 -12.63
N VAL A 80 -12.50 15.11 -13.02
CA VAL A 80 -11.71 14.24 -12.13
C VAL A 80 -11.16 15.02 -10.93
N ILE A 81 -10.59 16.20 -11.15
CA ILE A 81 -10.06 17.06 -10.09
C ILE A 81 -11.19 17.49 -9.13
N ALA A 82 -12.33 17.92 -9.68
CA ALA A 82 -13.51 18.29 -8.90
C ALA A 82 -14.04 17.13 -8.06
N PHE A 83 -14.09 15.91 -8.63
CA PHE A 83 -14.47 14.70 -7.91
C PHE A 83 -13.57 14.45 -6.69
N PHE A 84 -12.24 14.46 -6.86
CA PHE A 84 -11.32 14.24 -5.73
C PHE A 84 -11.43 15.35 -4.67
N ASN A 85 -11.55 16.61 -5.08
CA ASN A 85 -11.74 17.74 -4.16
C ASN A 85 -13.04 17.59 -3.36
N ARG A 86 -14.15 17.25 -4.02
CA ARG A 86 -15.46 16.98 -3.38
C ARG A 86 -15.37 15.84 -2.35
N HIS A 87 -14.46 14.89 -2.55
CA HIS A 87 -14.19 13.79 -1.64
C HIS A 87 -13.04 14.02 -0.66
N GLY A 88 -12.61 15.27 -0.49
CA GLY A 88 -11.72 15.68 0.61
C GLY A 88 -10.23 15.41 0.38
N PHE A 89 -9.81 15.30 -0.89
CA PHE A 89 -8.39 15.35 -1.26
C PHE A 89 -7.89 16.79 -1.18
N THR A 90 -6.75 16.98 -0.54
CA THR A 90 -6.05 18.27 -0.52
C THR A 90 -5.24 18.46 -1.82
N LYS A 91 -4.91 19.71 -2.16
CA LYS A 91 -4.09 20.03 -3.34
C LYS A 91 -2.75 19.27 -3.37
N PRO A 92 -1.99 19.13 -2.27
CA PRO A 92 -0.77 18.30 -2.26
C PRO A 92 -1.02 16.80 -2.43
N GLN A 93 -2.14 16.26 -1.92
CA GLN A 93 -2.51 14.85 -2.13
C GLN A 93 -2.90 14.59 -3.58
N LEU A 94 -3.64 15.52 -4.19
CA LEU A 94 -4.00 15.47 -5.60
C LEU A 94 -2.74 15.54 -6.49
N ALA A 95 -1.81 16.46 -6.19
CA ALA A 95 -0.52 16.55 -6.89
C ALA A 95 0.20 15.19 -6.88
N ARG A 96 0.37 14.59 -5.69
CA ARG A 96 1.03 13.29 -5.54
C ARG A 96 0.30 12.17 -6.27
N LEU A 97 -1.03 12.15 -6.26
CA LEU A 97 -1.84 11.17 -6.99
C LEU A 97 -1.62 11.28 -8.50
N VAL A 98 -1.79 12.49 -9.06
CA VAL A 98 -1.66 12.75 -10.49
C VAL A 98 -0.25 12.50 -10.98
N MET A 99 0.79 12.88 -10.21
CA MET A 99 2.18 12.62 -10.60
C MET A 99 2.53 11.13 -10.57
N ARG A 100 1.92 10.34 -9.68
CA ARG A 100 2.10 8.87 -9.67
C ARG A 100 1.31 8.16 -10.75
N ARG A 101 0.12 8.66 -11.09
CA ARG A 101 -0.79 8.06 -12.08
C ARG A 101 -1.44 9.13 -12.96
N PRO A 102 -0.71 9.70 -13.94
CA PRO A 102 -1.23 10.80 -14.77
C PRO A 102 -2.52 10.46 -15.52
N MET A 103 -2.67 9.20 -15.95
CA MET A 103 -3.87 8.67 -16.62
C MET A 103 -5.16 8.74 -15.78
N VAL A 104 -5.09 9.01 -14.47
CA VAL A 104 -6.30 9.25 -13.68
C VAL A 104 -7.11 10.42 -14.23
N LEU A 105 -6.44 11.41 -14.83
CA LEU A 105 -7.05 12.62 -15.39
C LEU A 105 -7.93 12.37 -16.62
N THR A 106 -7.74 11.24 -17.32
CA THR A 106 -8.54 10.87 -18.48
C THR A 106 -9.64 9.85 -18.15
N THR A 107 -9.78 9.49 -16.87
CA THR A 107 -10.75 8.50 -16.40
C THR A 107 -12.16 9.09 -16.35
N ASP A 108 -13.15 8.29 -16.73
CA ASP A 108 -14.56 8.64 -16.61
C ASP A 108 -15.02 8.57 -15.14
N VAL A 109 -15.47 9.70 -14.60
CA VAL A 109 -15.87 9.82 -13.19
C VAL A 109 -17.06 8.91 -12.88
N GLU A 110 -18.12 8.98 -13.69
CA GLU A 110 -19.38 8.29 -13.44
C GLU A 110 -19.29 6.79 -13.71
N LYS A 111 -18.55 6.39 -14.75
CA LYS A 111 -18.42 4.97 -15.13
C LYS A 111 -17.32 4.23 -14.37
N THR A 112 -16.32 4.94 -13.84
CA THR A 112 -15.13 4.29 -13.26
C THR A 112 -14.86 4.69 -11.81
N LEU A 113 -14.75 5.99 -11.51
CA LEU A 113 -14.33 6.43 -10.17
C LEU A 113 -15.45 6.28 -9.14
N LEU A 114 -16.67 6.67 -9.50
CA LEU A 114 -17.83 6.61 -8.63
C LEU A 114 -18.19 5.16 -8.24
N PRO A 115 -18.33 4.18 -9.17
CA PRO A 115 -18.68 2.81 -8.80
C PRO A 115 -17.60 2.15 -7.93
N LYS A 116 -16.31 2.46 -8.18
CA LYS A 116 -15.21 1.99 -7.33
C LYS A 116 -15.30 2.58 -5.93
N LEU A 117 -15.57 3.88 -5.81
CA LEU A 117 -15.74 4.54 -4.52
C LEU A 117 -16.93 3.95 -3.74
N GLU A 118 -18.06 3.71 -4.41
CA GLU A 118 -19.25 3.10 -3.82
C GLU A 118 -18.98 1.66 -3.36
N PHE A 119 -18.30 0.86 -4.19
CA PHE A 119 -17.84 -0.47 -3.79
C PHE A 119 -16.95 -0.41 -2.54
N PHE A 120 -16.00 0.53 -2.48
CA PHE A 120 -15.18 0.70 -1.29
C PHE A 120 -16.00 1.10 -0.06
N ARG A 121 -16.96 2.01 -0.20
CA ARG A 121 -17.88 2.39 0.88
C ARG A 121 -18.67 1.20 1.41
N SER A 122 -19.17 0.34 0.52
CA SER A 122 -19.96 -0.84 0.91
C SER A 122 -19.11 -1.88 1.66
N LYS A 123 -17.84 -2.07 1.29
CA LYS A 123 -16.94 -2.99 2.00
C LYS A 123 -16.49 -2.47 3.36
N VAL A 124 -16.21 -1.17 3.48
CA VAL A 124 -15.83 -0.54 4.76
C VAL A 124 -17.00 -0.55 5.75
N CYS A 125 -18.24 -0.51 5.26
CA CYS A 125 -19.47 -0.58 6.06
C CYS A 125 -20.03 -2.00 6.05
N SER A 126 -19.28 -2.96 6.59
CA SER A 126 -19.51 -4.42 6.48
C SER A 126 -20.75 -4.99 7.21
N LYS A 127 -21.84 -4.23 7.37
CA LYS A 127 -23.14 -4.77 7.82
C LYS A 127 -24.25 -4.34 6.84
N PRO A 128 -24.83 -5.28 6.07
CA PRO A 128 -25.96 -5.01 5.17
C PRO A 128 -27.23 -4.52 5.86
N SER A 129 -27.44 -4.82 7.16
CA SER A 129 -28.57 -4.28 7.94
C SER A 129 -28.41 -2.80 8.32
N THR A 130 -27.30 -2.18 7.92
CA THR A 130 -26.98 -0.77 8.13
C THR A 130 -26.66 -0.07 6.81
N LEU A 131 -27.46 -0.32 5.76
CA LEU A 131 -27.48 0.51 4.55
C LEU A 131 -27.81 2.00 4.85
N THR A 132 -28.25 2.29 6.07
CA THR A 132 -28.42 3.63 6.65
C THR A 132 -27.17 4.19 7.36
N VAL A 133 -26.05 3.45 7.46
CA VAL A 133 -24.81 3.96 8.05
C VAL A 133 -24.05 4.81 7.03
N SER A 134 -24.56 6.04 6.99
CA SER A 134 -24.22 7.28 6.30
C SER A 134 -22.77 7.48 5.80
N PRO A 135 -22.60 8.22 4.68
CA PRO A 135 -21.34 8.90 4.29
C PRO A 135 -20.58 9.56 5.45
N ILE A 136 -21.28 9.94 6.53
CA ILE A 136 -20.71 10.45 7.78
C ILE A 136 -19.74 9.43 8.42
N LYS A 137 -20.09 8.14 8.52
CA LYS A 137 -19.20 7.13 9.12
C LYS A 137 -17.94 6.96 8.26
N PHE A 138 -18.10 6.87 6.94
CA PHE A 138 -16.95 6.77 6.04
C PHE A 138 -16.04 7.99 6.16
N LYS A 139 -16.61 9.21 6.17
CA LYS A 139 -15.85 10.45 6.36
C LYS A 139 -15.13 10.47 7.72
N SER A 140 -15.78 10.02 8.79
CA SER A 140 -15.16 9.89 10.12
C SER A 140 -13.99 8.92 10.11
N VAL A 141 -14.12 7.75 9.49
CA VAL A 141 -13.02 6.76 9.42
C VAL A 141 -11.86 7.26 8.58
N VAL A 142 -12.14 7.93 7.46
CA VAL A 142 -11.13 8.57 6.60
C VAL A 142 -10.36 9.63 7.39
N GLN A 143 -11.06 10.43 8.19
CA GLN A 143 -10.44 11.48 9.00
C GLN A 143 -9.60 10.89 10.14
N GLU A 144 -10.11 9.87 10.83
CA GLU A 144 -9.38 9.15 11.87
C GLU A 144 -8.10 8.50 11.32
N ALA A 145 -8.13 7.90 10.13
CA ALA A 145 -6.94 7.37 9.49
C ALA A 145 -5.90 8.47 9.18
N LYS A 146 -6.33 9.67 8.79
CA LYS A 146 -5.43 10.81 8.57
C LYS A 146 -4.79 11.28 9.89
N GLU A 147 -5.58 11.35 10.96
CA GLU A 147 -5.13 11.73 12.31
C GLU A 147 -4.12 10.71 12.88
N MET A 148 -4.31 9.43 12.58
CA MET A 148 -3.35 8.36 12.90
C MET A 148 -2.09 8.37 12.00
N GLY A 149 -1.90 9.40 11.17
CA GLY A 149 -0.69 9.60 10.38
C GLY A 149 -0.60 8.76 9.10
N PHE A 150 -1.70 8.17 8.63
CA PHE A 150 -1.69 7.47 7.34
C PHE A 150 -1.73 8.45 6.17
N ASP A 151 -0.82 8.24 5.22
CA ASP A 151 -0.74 9.02 3.99
C ASP A 151 -1.76 8.55 2.94
N PRO A 152 -2.75 9.38 2.53
CA PRO A 152 -3.77 8.98 1.56
C PRO A 152 -3.24 8.57 0.18
N CYS A 153 -1.99 8.90 -0.13
CA CYS A 153 -1.33 8.50 -1.37
C CYS A 153 -0.64 7.13 -1.30
N LYS A 154 -0.66 6.45 -0.14
CA LYS A 154 -0.06 5.11 0.06
C LYS A 154 -1.15 4.04 0.24
N GLY A 155 -0.88 2.83 -0.25
CA GLY A 155 -1.84 1.72 -0.16
C GLY A 155 -2.27 1.36 1.28
N MET A 156 -1.40 1.57 2.27
CA MET A 156 -1.73 1.32 3.68
C MET A 156 -2.88 2.19 4.20
N PHE A 157 -3.14 3.34 3.58
CA PHE A 157 -4.30 4.17 3.94
C PHE A 157 -5.62 3.43 3.71
N MET A 158 -5.76 2.74 2.58
CA MET A 158 -6.97 1.97 2.28
C MET A 158 -7.11 0.76 3.21
N VAL A 159 -5.98 0.11 3.54
CA VAL A 159 -5.96 -0.99 4.50
C VAL A 159 -6.38 -0.51 5.90
N ALA A 160 -5.94 0.68 6.31
CA ALA A 160 -6.32 1.31 7.57
C ALA A 160 -7.80 1.65 7.61
N ILE A 161 -8.33 2.32 6.58
CA ILE A 161 -9.77 2.65 6.47
C ILE A 161 -10.61 1.37 6.59
N TYR A 162 -10.21 0.31 5.88
CA TYR A 162 -10.94 -0.95 5.92
C TYR A 162 -10.88 -1.60 7.31
N ALA A 163 -9.71 -1.60 7.96
CA ALA A 163 -9.54 -2.12 9.31
C ALA A 163 -10.39 -1.34 10.32
N LEU A 164 -10.31 -0.01 10.33
CA LEU A 164 -11.07 0.88 11.22
C LEU A 164 -12.58 0.78 10.99
N GLY A 165 -13.03 0.80 9.73
CA GLY A 165 -14.47 0.78 9.41
C GLY A 165 -15.19 -0.50 9.80
N SER A 166 -14.44 -1.61 9.88
CA SER A 166 -14.95 -2.94 10.23
C SER A 166 -15.37 -3.09 11.70
N MET A 167 -15.05 -2.14 12.58
CA MET A 167 -15.36 -2.24 14.01
C MET A 167 -15.69 -0.89 14.67
N ALA A 168 -16.23 -0.95 15.88
CA ALA A 168 -16.48 0.23 16.70
C ALA A 168 -15.20 0.67 17.44
N LYS A 169 -15.09 1.97 17.74
CA LYS A 169 -13.94 2.56 18.46
C LYS A 169 -13.63 1.86 19.80
N PRO A 170 -14.61 1.50 20.65
CA PRO A 170 -14.33 0.75 21.88
C PRO A 170 -13.70 -0.62 21.61
N THR A 171 -14.08 -1.28 20.52
CA THR A 171 -13.50 -2.56 20.10
C THR A 171 -12.03 -2.39 19.68
N LEU A 172 -11.69 -1.33 18.96
CA LEU A 172 -10.31 -1.00 18.62
C LEU A 172 -9.49 -0.73 19.89
N LYS A 173 -10.00 0.09 20.81
CA LYS A 173 -9.33 0.37 22.09
C LYS A 173 -9.07 -0.91 22.88
N ARG A 174 -10.06 -1.80 23.00
CA ARG A 174 -9.89 -3.10 23.68
C ARG A 174 -8.79 -3.95 23.05
N LYS A 175 -8.64 -3.92 21.72
CA LYS A 175 -7.57 -4.62 21.02
C LYS A 175 -6.20 -4.01 21.30
N PHE A 176 -6.08 -2.68 21.32
CA PHE A 176 -4.83 -2.01 21.67
C PHE A 176 -4.43 -2.27 23.13
N GLU A 177 -5.38 -2.20 24.06
CA GLU A 177 -5.15 -2.54 25.47
C GLU A 177 -4.69 -4.00 25.67
N ALA A 178 -5.14 -4.93 24.81
CA ALA A 178 -4.68 -6.32 24.87
C ALA A 178 -3.17 -6.46 24.62
N PHE A 179 -2.59 -5.64 23.72
CA PHE A 179 -1.15 -5.68 23.45
C PHE A 179 -0.30 -5.15 24.61
N LYS A 180 -0.85 -4.27 25.47
CA LYS A 180 -0.15 -3.78 26.65
C LYS A 180 0.18 -4.89 27.66
N LYS A 181 -0.59 -5.99 27.65
CA LYS A 181 -0.29 -7.20 28.46
C LYS A 181 1.05 -7.86 28.07
N PHE A 182 1.53 -7.60 26.85
CA PHE A 182 2.82 -8.07 26.35
C PHE A 182 3.84 -6.92 26.26
N THR A 183 3.70 -5.94 27.16
CA THR A 183 4.62 -4.81 27.31
C THR A 183 4.81 -3.95 26.06
N TRP A 184 3.87 -3.96 25.11
CA TRP A 184 3.89 -2.97 24.02
C TRP A 184 3.52 -1.60 24.58
N SER A 185 4.34 -0.60 24.26
CA SER A 185 4.01 0.80 24.50
C SER A 185 2.93 1.32 23.54
N ASP A 186 2.27 2.42 23.89
CA ASP A 186 1.32 3.08 22.98
C ASP A 186 1.98 3.48 21.65
N GLU A 187 3.26 3.87 21.68
CA GLU A 187 4.04 4.19 20.48
C GLU A 187 4.28 2.95 19.61
N GLU A 188 4.63 1.81 20.22
CA GLU A 188 4.81 0.54 19.48
C GLU A 188 3.50 0.04 18.87
N ILE A 189 2.38 0.16 19.60
CA ILE A 189 1.05 -0.16 19.07
C ILE A 189 0.72 0.73 17.87
N SER A 190 0.94 2.04 18.00
CA SER A 190 0.70 3.02 16.94
C SER A 190 1.56 2.75 15.70
N GLU A 191 2.85 2.51 15.90
CA GLU A 191 3.80 2.22 14.82
C GLU A 191 3.50 0.87 14.14
N ALA A 192 3.18 -0.17 14.91
CA ALA A 192 2.73 -1.45 14.37
C ALA A 192 1.46 -1.29 13.52
N PHE A 193 0.48 -0.55 14.03
CA PHE A 193 -0.75 -0.26 13.30
C PHE A 193 -0.48 0.52 12.00
N ARG A 194 0.38 1.54 12.04
CA ARG A 194 0.81 2.31 10.86
C ARG A 194 1.53 1.45 9.81
N ARG A 195 2.33 0.48 10.25
CA ARG A 195 3.04 -0.44 9.35
C ARG A 195 2.11 -1.43 8.66
N TYR A 196 1.14 -1.99 9.38
CA TYR A 196 0.24 -2.99 8.82
C TYR A 196 -1.10 -3.05 9.56
N PRO A 197 -2.11 -2.27 9.19
CA PRO A 197 -3.34 -2.17 9.97
C PRO A 197 -4.13 -3.48 10.10
N SER A 198 -4.03 -4.40 9.15
CA SER A 198 -4.92 -5.56 9.06
C SER A 198 -4.92 -6.51 10.27
N PHE A 199 -3.87 -6.54 11.11
CA PHE A 199 -3.82 -7.49 12.24
C PHE A 199 -4.91 -7.20 13.27
N ILE A 200 -5.37 -5.95 13.41
CA ILE A 200 -6.44 -5.63 14.38
C ILE A 200 -7.78 -6.26 14.01
N ARG A 201 -7.94 -6.78 12.79
CA ARG A 201 -9.16 -7.47 12.37
C ARG A 201 -9.30 -8.87 12.95
N LEU A 202 -8.21 -9.48 13.42
CA LEU A 202 -8.26 -10.75 14.14
C LEU A 202 -9.00 -10.59 15.47
N SER A 203 -9.65 -11.63 16.00
CA SER A 203 -10.23 -11.58 17.34
C SER A 203 -9.15 -11.26 18.39
N VAL A 204 -9.56 -10.71 19.53
CA VAL A 204 -8.62 -10.50 20.65
C VAL A 204 -8.00 -11.84 21.03
N ASP A 205 -8.80 -12.89 21.10
CA ASP A 205 -8.41 -14.27 21.41
C ASP A 205 -7.30 -14.78 20.49
N ASN A 206 -7.46 -14.64 19.16
CA ASN A 206 -6.43 -15.05 18.21
C ASN A 206 -5.13 -14.25 18.38
N LEU A 207 -5.23 -12.93 18.63
CA LEU A 207 -4.06 -12.10 18.88
C LEU A 207 -3.33 -12.51 20.16
N MET A 208 -4.08 -12.74 21.25
CA MET A 208 -3.53 -13.15 22.54
C MET A 208 -2.84 -14.52 22.44
N VAL A 209 -3.46 -15.47 21.74
CA VAL A 209 -2.90 -16.80 21.50
C VAL A 209 -1.57 -16.73 20.76
N THR A 210 -1.49 -15.95 19.68
CA THR A 210 -0.25 -15.78 18.93
C THR A 210 0.81 -15.06 19.76
N MET A 211 0.44 -14.00 20.48
CA MET A 211 1.37 -13.24 21.31
C MET A 211 1.90 -14.07 22.49
N ASP A 212 1.06 -14.86 23.17
CA ASP A 212 1.47 -15.76 24.24
C ASP A 212 2.51 -16.78 23.76
N PHE A 213 2.24 -17.42 22.63
CA PHE A 213 3.20 -18.35 22.04
C PHE A 213 4.52 -17.68 21.68
N LEU A 214 4.48 -16.54 20.99
CA LEU A 214 5.70 -15.87 20.53
C LEU A 214 6.52 -15.30 21.70
N VAL A 215 5.88 -14.59 22.63
CA VAL A 215 6.56 -13.88 23.70
C VAL A 215 6.88 -14.81 24.86
N ASN A 216 5.87 -15.48 25.42
CA ASN A 216 6.02 -16.22 26.67
C ASN A 216 6.64 -17.61 26.45
N LYS A 217 6.24 -18.33 25.38
CA LYS A 217 6.76 -19.68 25.12
C LYS A 217 8.07 -19.68 24.32
N MET A 218 8.17 -18.80 23.31
CA MET A 218 9.32 -18.77 22.40
C MET A 218 10.32 -17.64 22.71
N GLY A 219 10.06 -16.80 23.72
CA GLY A 219 10.99 -15.76 24.15
C GLY A 219 11.23 -14.64 23.13
N CYS A 220 10.33 -14.45 22.15
CA CYS A 220 10.46 -13.36 21.19
C CYS A 220 10.30 -12.01 21.87
N SER A 221 11.20 -11.08 21.57
CA SER A 221 11.08 -9.69 22.03
C SER A 221 9.75 -9.07 21.54
N PRO A 222 8.92 -8.48 22.40
CA PRO A 222 7.70 -7.80 21.97
C PRO A 222 7.94 -6.72 20.92
N SER A 223 9.04 -5.96 21.04
CA SER A 223 9.44 -4.93 20.08
C SER A 223 9.80 -5.51 18.70
N PHE A 224 10.37 -6.72 18.65
CA PHE A 224 10.61 -7.44 17.39
C PHE A 224 9.30 -7.69 16.63
N ILE A 225 8.24 -8.07 17.36
CA ILE A 225 6.90 -8.34 16.81
C ILE A 225 6.21 -7.02 16.41
N ALA A 226 6.32 -5.96 17.22
CA ALA A 226 5.74 -4.64 16.93
C ALA A 226 6.27 -4.03 15.63
N LYS A 227 7.57 -4.24 15.33
CA LYS A 227 8.18 -3.82 14.06
C LYS A 227 7.70 -4.65 12.86
N ARG A 228 7.06 -5.80 13.09
CA ARG A 228 6.65 -6.80 12.08
C ARG A 228 5.23 -7.35 12.32
N PRO A 229 4.22 -6.47 12.35
CA PRO A 229 2.82 -6.81 12.65
C PRO A 229 2.20 -7.88 11.74
N ARG A 230 2.74 -8.08 10.52
CA ARG A 230 2.30 -9.14 9.60
C ARG A 230 2.49 -10.55 10.16
N LEU A 231 3.43 -10.73 11.09
CA LEU A 231 3.64 -12.00 11.82
C LEU A 231 2.34 -12.48 12.50
N LEU A 232 1.56 -11.56 13.07
CA LEU A 232 0.32 -11.87 13.78
C LEU A 232 -0.77 -12.44 12.87
N LEU A 233 -0.64 -12.28 11.55
CA LEU A 233 -1.61 -12.78 10.56
C LEU A 233 -1.18 -14.10 9.92
N MET A 234 -0.02 -14.63 10.28
CA MET A 234 0.43 -15.92 9.78
C MET A 234 -0.30 -17.05 10.50
N SER A 235 -0.47 -18.18 9.81
CA SER A 235 -1.08 -19.36 10.43
C SER A 235 -0.17 -19.89 11.54
N MET A 236 -0.73 -20.03 12.74
CA MET A 236 -0.06 -20.70 13.85
C MET A 236 0.27 -22.15 13.45
N GLU A 237 -0.74 -22.90 13.03
CA GLU A 237 -0.67 -24.35 12.78
C GLU A 237 0.16 -24.72 11.55
N LYS A 238 0.12 -23.89 10.50
CA LYS A 238 0.76 -24.23 9.22
C LYS A 238 2.13 -23.59 9.05
N LYS A 239 2.52 -22.66 9.93
CA LYS A 239 3.73 -21.86 9.71
C LYS A 239 4.48 -21.51 10.98
N ILE A 240 3.87 -20.80 11.92
CA ILE A 240 4.61 -20.29 13.10
C ILE A 240 5.07 -21.46 13.97
N VAL A 241 4.15 -22.30 14.43
CA VAL A 241 4.44 -23.39 15.35
C VAL A 241 5.37 -24.44 14.73
N PRO A 242 5.10 -24.99 13.52
CA PRO A 242 5.99 -25.99 12.90
C PRO A 242 7.43 -25.51 12.76
N ARG A 243 7.63 -24.26 12.32
CA ARG A 243 8.95 -23.71 12.07
C ARG A 243 9.70 -23.44 13.38
N PHE A 244 9.03 -22.95 14.41
CA PHE A 244 9.65 -22.81 15.72
C PHE A 244 10.04 -24.16 16.31
N LEU A 245 9.16 -25.16 16.27
CA LEU A 245 9.47 -26.49 16.79
C LEU A 245 10.63 -27.15 16.04
N PHE A 246 10.69 -26.96 14.73
CA PHE A 246 11.81 -27.40 13.92
C PHE A 246 13.11 -26.72 14.36
N ALA A 247 13.12 -25.38 14.44
CA ALA A 247 14.29 -24.61 14.85
C ALA A 247 14.76 -24.94 16.27
N TRP A 248 13.81 -25.08 17.20
CA TRP A 248 14.09 -25.41 18.59
C TRP A 248 14.76 -26.78 18.71
N ASP A 249 14.28 -27.78 17.98
CA ASP A 249 14.86 -29.12 17.99
C ASP A 249 16.31 -29.12 17.45
N LEU A 250 16.60 -28.30 16.43
CA LEU A 250 17.96 -28.13 15.93
C LEU A 250 18.87 -27.41 16.93
N LEU A 251 18.36 -26.40 17.65
CA LEU A 251 19.09 -25.71 18.71
C LEU A 251 19.39 -26.66 19.88
N SER A 252 18.38 -27.41 20.35
CA SER A 252 18.54 -28.33 21.49
C SER A 252 19.50 -29.48 21.19
N LYS A 253 19.58 -29.90 19.93
CA LYS A 253 20.53 -30.93 19.47
C LYS A 253 21.92 -30.36 19.13
N GLY A 254 22.12 -29.04 19.25
CA GLY A 254 23.39 -28.39 18.92
C GLY A 254 23.75 -28.38 17.44
N VAL A 255 22.79 -28.67 16.55
CA VAL A 255 23.00 -28.63 15.08
C VAL A 255 23.19 -27.20 14.60
N ILE A 256 22.44 -26.26 15.19
CA ILE A 256 22.58 -24.83 14.93
C ILE A 256 22.87 -24.09 16.24
N LYS A 257 23.63 -22.99 16.17
CA LYS A 257 23.99 -22.17 17.35
C LYS A 257 23.08 -20.95 17.56
N ASN A 258 22.53 -20.41 16.48
CA ASN A 258 21.65 -19.26 16.50
C ASN A 258 20.69 -19.33 15.31
N ILE A 259 19.55 -18.65 15.41
CA ILE A 259 18.58 -18.57 14.33
C ILE A 259 18.13 -17.14 14.04
N ASN A 260 18.11 -16.81 12.75
CA ASN A 260 17.51 -15.57 12.29
C ASN A 260 15.98 -15.72 12.28
N LEU A 261 15.30 -15.15 13.29
CA LEU A 261 13.84 -15.23 13.44
C LEU A 261 13.06 -14.63 12.25
N HIS A 262 13.61 -13.62 11.58
CA HIS A 262 12.99 -13.07 10.38
C HIS A 262 13.02 -14.08 9.24
N ALA A 263 14.17 -14.72 9.00
CA ALA A 263 14.28 -15.77 7.99
C ALA A 263 13.43 -16.99 8.32
N LEU A 264 13.34 -17.35 9.60
CA LEU A 264 12.52 -18.46 10.08
C LEU A 264 11.03 -18.23 9.77
N LEU A 265 10.48 -17.08 10.19
CA LEU A 265 9.04 -16.88 10.22
C LEU A 265 8.48 -16.23 8.96
N GLU A 266 9.23 -15.37 8.28
CA GLU A 266 8.67 -14.51 7.22
C GLU A 266 9.01 -14.92 5.80
N THR A 267 9.88 -15.92 5.61
CA THR A 267 10.17 -16.51 4.30
C THR A 267 9.01 -17.34 3.78
N SER A 268 8.91 -17.50 2.45
CA SER A 268 7.98 -18.45 1.84
C SER A 268 8.31 -19.89 2.24
N GLU A 269 7.46 -20.85 1.87
CA GLU A 269 7.73 -22.27 2.15
C GLU A 269 8.98 -22.76 1.42
N HIS A 270 9.06 -22.47 0.13
CA HIS A 270 10.23 -22.77 -0.69
C HIS A 270 11.52 -22.20 -0.10
N LEU A 271 11.54 -20.91 0.24
CA LEU A 271 12.73 -20.26 0.78
C LEU A 271 13.09 -20.76 2.19
N PHE A 272 12.11 -21.22 2.96
CA PHE A 272 12.38 -21.86 4.24
C PHE A 272 13.10 -23.20 4.05
N ILE A 273 12.59 -24.07 3.16
CA ILE A 273 13.22 -25.35 2.84
C ILE A 273 14.64 -25.11 2.29
N GLU A 274 14.80 -24.18 1.36
CA GLU A 274 16.10 -23.86 0.79
C GLU A 274 17.13 -23.46 1.87
N LYS A 275 16.72 -22.59 2.81
CA LYS A 275 17.64 -22.03 3.82
C LYS A 275 17.89 -22.93 5.03
N PHE A 276 16.91 -23.74 5.41
CA PHE A 276 16.93 -24.48 6.68
C PHE A 276 16.95 -26.00 6.50
N VAL A 277 16.72 -26.50 5.29
CA VAL A 277 16.71 -27.93 4.96
C VAL A 277 17.80 -28.24 3.93
N ASN A 278 17.83 -27.53 2.79
CA ASN A 278 18.76 -27.80 1.70
C ASN A 278 20.16 -27.20 1.90
N CYS A 279 20.38 -26.49 3.01
CA CYS A 279 21.70 -26.01 3.39
C CYS A 279 22.62 -27.13 3.92
N TYR A 280 22.05 -28.31 4.23
CA TYR A 280 22.78 -29.51 4.62
C TYR A 280 23.08 -30.42 3.42
N LYS A 281 23.96 -31.41 3.63
CA LYS A 281 24.25 -32.43 2.61
C LYS A 281 22.97 -33.24 2.27
N PRO A 282 22.84 -33.83 1.07
CA PRO A 282 21.60 -34.46 0.61
C PRO A 282 20.96 -35.46 1.59
N GLU A 283 21.76 -36.32 2.24
CA GLU A 283 21.25 -37.28 3.23
C GLU A 283 20.67 -36.61 4.49
N GLU A 284 21.33 -35.57 4.98
CA GLU A 284 20.89 -34.78 6.11
C GLU A 284 19.69 -33.90 5.75
N ALA A 285 19.69 -33.30 4.56
CA ALA A 285 18.57 -32.52 4.04
C ALA A 285 17.28 -33.36 3.99
N SER A 286 17.36 -34.63 3.56
CA SER A 286 16.22 -35.56 3.59
C SER A 286 15.70 -35.79 5.02
N ARG A 287 16.61 -35.95 6.00
CA ARG A 287 16.25 -36.07 7.42
C ARG A 287 15.62 -34.79 7.97
N MET A 288 16.16 -33.62 7.66
CA MET A 288 15.62 -32.32 8.07
C MET A 288 14.23 -32.08 7.46
N LEU A 289 14.04 -32.46 6.20
CA LEU A 289 12.75 -32.35 5.54
C LEU A 289 11.71 -33.24 6.23
N LYS A 290 12.08 -34.48 6.57
CA LYS A 290 11.20 -35.40 7.31
C LYS A 290 10.84 -34.83 8.69
N LEU A 291 11.84 -34.34 9.44
CA LEU A 291 11.63 -33.70 10.74
C LEU A 291 10.66 -32.52 10.64
N TYR A 292 10.82 -31.66 9.62
CA TYR A 292 9.92 -30.52 9.43
C TYR A 292 8.48 -30.95 9.12
N HIS A 293 8.28 -31.98 8.30
CA HIS A 293 6.94 -32.55 8.05
C HIS A 293 6.32 -33.14 9.32
N GLU A 294 7.11 -33.82 10.17
CA GLU A 294 6.64 -34.30 11.47
C GLU A 294 6.15 -33.13 12.36
N LYS A 295 6.86 -31.99 12.35
CA LYS A 295 6.41 -30.80 13.09
C LYS A 295 5.15 -30.16 12.49
N LEU A 296 5.00 -30.19 11.17
CA LEU A 296 3.77 -29.74 10.50
C LEU A 296 2.57 -30.59 10.90
N ASP A 297 2.73 -31.92 10.96
CA ASP A 297 1.65 -32.82 11.35
C ASP A 297 1.30 -32.72 12.83
N LEU A 298 2.31 -32.61 13.70
CA LEU A 298 2.09 -32.33 15.12
C LEU A 298 1.30 -31.04 15.33
N SER A 299 1.61 -30.00 14.56
CA SER A 299 0.96 -28.70 14.69
C SER A 299 -0.48 -28.66 14.19
N LYS A 300 -0.91 -29.58 13.33
CA LYS A 300 -2.32 -29.71 12.91
C LYS A 300 -3.19 -30.28 14.04
N ASN A 301 -2.60 -31.11 14.90
CA ASN A 301 -3.29 -31.80 15.99
C ASN A 301 -3.34 -30.98 17.28
N LEU A 302 -2.53 -29.93 17.38
CA LEU A 302 -2.63 -28.87 18.38
C LEU A 302 -3.90 -28.05 18.10
N ARG A 303 -5.09 -28.61 18.37
CA ARG A 303 -6.31 -27.81 18.47
C ARG A 303 -6.06 -26.75 19.53
N MET A 304 -6.15 -25.49 19.14
CA MET A 304 -6.03 -24.33 20.02
C MET A 304 -7.28 -24.23 20.89
N ASP A 305 -7.56 -25.26 21.69
CA ASP A 305 -8.64 -25.29 22.66
C ASP A 305 -8.33 -24.25 23.74
N GLY A 306 -9.16 -23.20 23.79
CA GLY A 306 -9.28 -22.25 24.89
C GLY A 306 -7.99 -21.97 25.67
N TYR A 307 -7.17 -21.05 25.14
CA TYR A 307 -6.14 -20.33 25.91
C TYR A 307 -4.96 -21.12 26.49
N LYS A 308 -4.77 -22.40 26.16
CA LYS A 308 -3.53 -23.09 26.56
C LYS A 308 -3.05 -24.00 25.43
N LEU A 309 -1.89 -23.71 24.84
CA LEU A 309 -1.11 -24.81 24.27
C LEU A 309 -0.65 -25.66 25.46
N GLN A 310 -1.40 -26.70 25.80
CA GLN A 310 -0.93 -27.73 26.70
C GLN A 310 -0.03 -28.70 25.90
N HIS A 311 1.07 -29.13 26.52
CA HIS A 311 2.08 -30.08 26.00
C HIS A 311 3.24 -29.55 25.14
N LEU A 312 3.62 -28.29 25.32
CA LEU A 312 4.98 -27.81 24.99
C LEU A 312 5.56 -27.05 26.18
#